data_AF-A0A397CV04-F1
#
_entry.id   AF-A0A397CV04-F1
#
_cell.length_a   1.000
_cell.length_b   1.000
_cell.length_c   1.000
_cell.angle_alpha   90.00
_cell.angle_beta   90.00
_cell.angle_gamma   90.00
#
_symmetry.space_group_name_H-M   'P 1'
#
loop_
_entity.id
_entity.type
_entity.pdbx_description
1 polymer ?
#
loop_
_entity_poly.entity_id
_entity_poly.type
_entity_poly.pdbx_seq_one_letter_code
_entity_poly.pdbx_strand_id
1 'polypeptide(L)'
;MTCTVTCHALAAGTLWKSLMEYVVAGGYEALIDTGSLLAGISNEAISMYMLNHDNLHAKLGAIVYFDPPQGCWMSLNRVTRHAVPLHDSPIKERDSFVLFDEARSRGTDMKMRASAVAVLTLGPKLTKDKLMQGAGRLRLLGKHQRVVLAVPPEIQQTLPSVTLPGILEWVVKNTAANIEAGLPSWSEQGLFFCKSKQEAFQAVVEEHWALKDLYELPVRVQKLSSYVANQVETDYDGIDMAKLIADQCASLGAEVDMTLPYGEECERELQVEEEEQQEKDVEMREQKPRVEASWNYSSILTAKSAQDVQTTVVPLAEGMPQLWGLGDVAWPATIFGTTSFFITLASKTTLKYARVVDSVALFPNGDVLLLSDKEADAALELVWARPFRSVLGLLQGWLNPQFTLENVAMLHHAADGTPSPMAIDNEVALALLNGVTRFDATTQPSLKALLAKPLARVAISNLIDARGEGRNWIESDLEKACKLMELVDVANE
;
A
#
# COMPACT_ATOMS: atom_id res chain seq x y z
N MET A 1 -28.33 -4.42 4.30
CA MET A 1 -27.03 -4.62 4.97
C MET A 1 -26.81 -3.48 5.92
N THR A 2 -27.07 -3.68 7.21
CA THR A 2 -26.88 -2.66 8.26
C THR A 2 -25.41 -2.63 8.63
N CYS A 3 -24.69 -1.58 8.22
CA CYS A 3 -23.38 -1.30 8.80
C CYS A 3 -23.59 -0.99 10.27
N THR A 4 -23.27 -1.94 11.14
CA THR A 4 -23.47 -1.76 12.58
C THR A 4 -22.33 -0.88 13.08
N VAL A 5 -22.58 0.42 13.12
CA VAL A 5 -21.85 1.33 14.01
C VAL A 5 -22.55 1.25 15.35
N THR A 6 -21.87 0.71 16.36
CA THR A 6 -22.36 0.74 17.75
C THR A 6 -21.54 1.72 18.56
N CYS A 7 -22.11 2.24 19.64
CA CYS A 7 -21.39 3.05 20.61
C CYS A 7 -21.34 2.30 21.95
N HIS A 8 -20.22 2.44 22.67
CA HIS A 8 -20.01 1.84 23.97
C HIS A 8 -19.46 2.87 24.95
N ALA A 9 -20.15 3.04 26.08
CA ALA A 9 -19.70 3.88 27.18
C ALA A 9 -18.62 3.14 27.99
N LEU A 10 -17.41 3.70 28.04
CA LEU A 10 -16.34 3.16 28.87
C LEU A 10 -16.58 3.46 30.35
N ALA A 11 -16.14 2.56 31.23
CA ALA A 11 -16.22 2.73 32.67
C ALA A 11 -15.24 3.81 33.19
N ALA A 12 -15.52 4.36 34.37
CA ALA A 12 -14.61 5.26 35.06
C ALA A 12 -13.39 4.49 35.62
N GLY A 13 -12.17 4.88 35.22
CA GLY A 13 -10.92 4.22 35.61
C GLY A 13 -9.71 4.83 34.90
N THR A 14 -8.51 4.22 35.03
CA THR A 14 -7.36 4.59 34.18
C THR A 14 -7.72 4.36 32.72
N LEU A 15 -7.90 5.46 31.98
CA LEU A 15 -8.62 5.52 30.71
C LEU A 15 -8.16 4.47 29.68
N TRP A 16 -6.85 4.34 29.48
CA TRP A 16 -6.29 3.42 28.49
C TRP A 16 -6.38 1.95 28.91
N LYS A 17 -6.29 1.62 30.21
CA LYS A 17 -6.38 0.23 30.68
C LYS A 17 -7.81 -0.30 30.56
N SER A 18 -8.80 0.50 30.97
CA SER A 18 -10.21 0.14 30.82
C SER A 18 -10.59 0.03 29.33
N LEU A 19 -9.99 0.85 28.47
CA LEU A 19 -10.11 0.69 27.01
C LEU A 19 -9.49 -0.63 26.54
N MET A 20 -8.28 -1.00 26.99
CA MET A 20 -7.65 -2.27 26.61
C MET A 20 -8.46 -3.48 27.10
N GLU A 21 -8.97 -3.45 28.33
CA GLU A 21 -9.83 -4.52 28.87
C GLU A 21 -11.06 -4.72 27.98
N TYR A 22 -11.73 -3.63 27.61
CA TYR A 22 -12.86 -3.66 26.69
C TYR A 22 -12.47 -4.21 25.31
N VAL A 23 -11.37 -3.72 24.75
CA VAL A 23 -10.88 -4.10 23.42
C VAL A 23 -10.56 -5.59 23.36
N VAL A 24 -9.83 -6.09 24.36
CA VAL A 24 -9.41 -7.48 24.44
C VAL A 24 -10.63 -8.39 24.66
N ALA A 25 -11.55 -8.04 25.57
CA ALA A 25 -12.74 -8.83 25.86
C ALA A 25 -13.72 -8.92 24.67
N GLY A 26 -13.79 -7.88 23.83
CA GLY A 26 -14.69 -7.85 22.68
C GLY A 26 -14.19 -8.61 21.44
N GLY A 27 -12.95 -9.11 21.45
CA GLY A 27 -12.39 -9.89 20.35
C GLY A 27 -12.23 -9.11 19.03
N TYR A 28 -12.06 -7.79 19.13
CA TYR A 28 -11.85 -6.87 18.01
C TYR A 28 -10.50 -7.08 17.33
N GLU A 29 -10.37 -6.61 16.09
CA GLU A 29 -9.16 -6.76 15.29
C GLU A 29 -8.34 -5.47 15.16
N ALA A 30 -8.89 -4.33 15.56
CA ALA A 30 -8.14 -3.08 15.55
C ALA A 30 -8.63 -2.10 16.62
N LEU A 31 -7.72 -1.21 17.02
CA LEU A 31 -8.00 -0.02 17.80
C LEU A 31 -7.51 1.20 17.02
N ILE A 32 -8.37 2.20 16.89
CA ILE A 32 -8.13 3.45 16.18
C ILE A 32 -8.24 4.58 17.20
N ASP A 33 -7.10 5.05 17.68
CA ASP A 33 -7.05 6.09 18.70
C ASP A 33 -7.10 7.49 18.09
N THR A 34 -8.32 7.96 17.81
CA THR A 34 -8.55 9.36 17.38
C THR A 34 -8.77 10.31 18.57
N GLY A 35 -9.11 9.76 19.73
CA GLY A 35 -9.36 10.52 20.95
C GLY A 35 -8.11 10.82 21.78
N SER A 36 -6.92 10.37 21.37
CA SER A 36 -5.67 10.46 22.14
C SER A 36 -5.75 9.80 23.52
N LEU A 37 -6.52 8.72 23.64
CA LEU A 37 -6.69 7.97 24.90
C LEU A 37 -5.42 7.21 25.30
N LEU A 38 -4.54 6.95 24.35
CA LEU A 38 -3.28 6.23 24.53
C LEU A 38 -2.10 7.19 24.79
N ALA A 39 -2.35 8.49 24.84
CA ALA A 39 -1.32 9.50 25.07
C ALA A 39 -0.52 9.22 26.36
N GLY A 40 0.80 9.40 26.27
CA GLY A 40 1.72 9.19 27.40
C GLY A 40 2.19 7.74 27.59
N ILE A 41 1.71 6.78 26.80
CA ILE A 41 2.19 5.38 26.83
C ILE A 41 2.74 5.01 25.44
N SER A 42 3.76 4.14 25.39
CA SER A 42 4.27 3.62 24.13
C SER A 42 3.38 2.52 23.57
N ASN A 43 3.29 2.45 22.24
CA ASN A 43 2.53 1.41 21.56
C ASN A 43 3.06 0.00 21.85
N GLU A 44 4.36 -0.15 22.04
CA GLU A 44 4.98 -1.39 22.50
C GLU A 44 4.45 -1.80 23.89
N ALA A 45 4.42 -0.87 24.85
CA ALA A 45 3.93 -1.16 26.20
C ALA A 45 2.44 -1.54 26.20
N ILE A 46 1.63 -0.87 25.38
CA ILE A 46 0.21 -1.23 25.17
C ILE A 46 0.10 -2.62 24.57
N SER A 47 0.89 -2.93 23.53
CA SER A 47 0.89 -4.23 22.87
C SER A 47 1.31 -5.36 23.81
N MET A 48 2.37 -5.15 24.60
CA MET A 48 2.79 -6.09 25.63
C MET A 48 1.71 -6.29 26.71
N TYR A 49 1.03 -5.22 27.13
CA TYR A 49 -0.07 -5.30 28.07
C TYR A 49 -1.22 -6.15 27.52
N MET A 50 -1.65 -5.91 26.27
CA MET A 50 -2.69 -6.68 25.60
C MET A 50 -2.33 -8.16 25.49
N LEU A 51 -1.07 -8.46 25.16
CA LEU A 51 -0.55 -9.81 25.04
C LEU A 51 -0.60 -10.62 26.35
N ASN A 52 -0.56 -9.94 27.50
CA ASN A 52 -0.63 -10.54 28.83
C ASN A 52 -2.07 -10.75 29.34
N HIS A 53 -3.09 -10.42 28.54
CA HIS A 53 -4.48 -10.73 28.87
C HIS A 53 -4.93 -12.07 28.27
N ASP A 54 -5.53 -12.91 29.11
CA ASP A 54 -6.04 -14.23 28.72
C ASP A 54 -7.18 -14.17 27.70
N ASN A 55 -7.90 -13.05 27.66
CA ASN A 55 -9.04 -12.83 26.78
C ASN A 55 -8.65 -12.44 25.34
N LEU A 56 -7.36 -12.30 25.04
CA LEU A 56 -6.93 -11.96 23.68
C LEU A 56 -7.31 -13.08 22.71
N HIS A 57 -8.13 -12.73 21.74
CA HIS A 57 -8.79 -13.70 20.88
C HIS A 57 -7.78 -14.61 20.16
N ALA A 58 -8.02 -15.92 20.23
CA ALA A 58 -7.08 -16.94 19.77
C ALA A 58 -6.66 -16.82 18.29
N LYS A 59 -7.53 -16.25 17.46
CA LYS A 59 -7.33 -15.97 16.02
C LYS A 59 -6.18 -14.99 15.71
N LEU A 60 -5.75 -14.19 16.68
CA LEU A 60 -4.74 -13.14 16.49
C LEU A 60 -3.36 -13.72 16.82
N GLY A 61 -2.47 -13.72 15.82
CA GLY A 61 -1.11 -14.23 15.92
C GLY A 61 -0.08 -13.17 16.35
N ALA A 62 -0.38 -11.89 16.14
CA ALA A 62 0.49 -10.78 16.52
C ALA A 62 -0.31 -9.52 16.86
N ILE A 63 0.38 -8.54 17.43
CA ILE A 63 -0.10 -7.16 17.56
C ILE A 63 0.81 -6.27 16.70
N VAL A 64 0.19 -5.55 15.79
CA VAL A 64 0.86 -4.63 14.86
C VAL A 64 0.67 -3.21 15.36
N TYR A 65 1.76 -2.46 15.44
CA TYR A 65 1.75 -1.08 15.90
C TYR A 65 2.88 -0.27 15.24
N PHE A 66 2.75 1.05 15.20
CA PHE A 66 3.84 1.91 14.73
C PHE A 66 4.78 2.24 15.89
N ASP A 67 6.09 2.12 15.65
CA ASP A 67 7.14 2.48 16.59
C ASP A 67 7.87 3.75 16.13
N PRO A 68 7.61 4.92 16.75
CA PRO A 68 8.23 6.19 16.35
C PRO A 68 9.76 6.19 16.40
N PRO A 69 10.43 5.63 17.45
CA PRO A 69 11.89 5.54 17.48
C PRO A 69 12.49 4.80 16.28
N GLN A 70 11.82 3.75 15.78
CA GLN A 70 12.27 2.99 14.61
C GLN A 70 11.71 3.50 13.27
N GLY A 71 10.76 4.44 13.31
CA GLY A 71 10.11 5.00 12.12
C GLY A 71 9.38 3.95 11.25
N CYS A 72 8.99 2.81 11.81
CA CYS A 72 8.36 1.74 11.05
C CYS A 72 7.27 1.00 11.83
N TRP A 73 6.46 0.23 11.11
CA TRP A 73 5.47 -0.66 11.70
C TRP A 73 6.16 -1.92 12.21
N MET A 74 5.81 -2.31 13.44
CA MET A 74 6.31 -3.49 14.13
C MET A 74 5.19 -4.52 14.24
N SER A 75 5.57 -5.80 14.24
CA SER A 75 4.71 -6.94 14.51
C SER A 75 5.26 -7.67 15.73
N LEU A 76 4.52 -7.59 16.84
CA LEU A 76 4.84 -8.29 18.08
C LEU A 76 4.15 -9.65 18.08
N ASN A 77 4.94 -10.71 17.90
CA ASN A 77 4.45 -12.08 17.87
C ASN A 77 3.84 -12.48 19.22
N ARG A 78 2.62 -13.01 19.19
CA ARG A 78 1.89 -13.40 20.40
C ARG A 78 2.58 -14.50 21.19
N VAL A 79 3.20 -15.48 20.53
CA VAL A 79 3.80 -16.66 21.16
C VAL A 79 5.22 -16.36 21.62
N THR A 80 6.07 -15.88 20.71
CA THR A 80 7.49 -15.67 21.01
C THR A 80 7.74 -14.39 21.79
N ARG A 81 6.76 -13.47 21.85
CA ARG A 81 6.87 -12.13 22.44
C ARG A 81 7.98 -11.28 21.81
N HIS A 82 8.41 -11.64 20.60
CA HIS A 82 9.44 -10.92 19.87
C HIS A 82 8.79 -9.97 18.87
N ALA A 83 9.22 -8.70 18.90
CA ALA A 83 8.83 -7.70 17.91
C ALA A 83 9.83 -7.70 16.76
N VAL A 84 9.32 -7.70 15.53
CA VAL A 84 10.10 -7.54 14.30
C VAL A 84 9.43 -6.48 13.42
N PRO A 85 10.14 -5.83 12.50
CA PRO A 85 9.50 -5.00 11.49
C PRO A 85 8.38 -5.76 10.78
N LEU A 86 7.25 -5.10 10.51
CA LEU A 86 6.05 -5.73 9.94
C LEU A 86 6.35 -6.42 8.60
N HIS A 87 7.26 -5.86 7.80
CA HIS A 87 7.66 -6.44 6.52
C HIS A 87 8.48 -7.73 6.67
N ASP A 88 9.12 -7.95 7.82
CA ASP A 88 9.86 -9.17 8.17
C ASP A 88 8.99 -10.20 8.93
N SER A 89 7.77 -9.80 9.32
CA SER A 89 6.86 -10.65 10.07
C SER A 89 6.27 -11.75 9.17
N PRO A 90 6.32 -13.03 9.60
CA PRO A 90 5.59 -14.10 8.91
C PRO A 90 4.07 -13.99 9.16
N ILE A 91 3.64 -13.19 10.13
CA ILE A 91 2.23 -12.98 10.49
C ILE A 91 1.72 -11.73 9.77
N LYS A 92 0.66 -11.92 8.97
CA LYS A 92 0.03 -10.87 8.17
C LYS A 92 -0.89 -9.99 9.00
N GLU A 93 -1.19 -8.79 8.51
CA GLU A 93 -2.05 -7.79 9.16
C GLU A 93 -3.46 -8.35 9.39
N ARG A 94 -3.99 -9.12 8.44
CA ARG A 94 -5.29 -9.81 8.58
C ARG A 94 -5.34 -10.81 9.73
N ASP A 95 -4.19 -11.31 10.18
CA ASP A 95 -4.05 -12.30 11.23
C ASP A 95 -3.51 -11.67 12.53
N SER A 96 -3.50 -10.33 12.59
CA SER A 96 -2.98 -9.54 13.70
C SER A 96 -4.04 -8.59 14.26
N PHE A 97 -3.85 -8.16 15.50
CA PHE A 97 -4.50 -6.96 16.02
C PHE A 97 -3.75 -5.73 15.50
N VAL A 98 -4.44 -4.70 15.01
CA VAL A 98 -3.78 -3.49 14.52
C VAL A 98 -4.08 -2.29 15.43
N LEU A 99 -3.03 -1.69 15.98
CA LEU A 99 -3.09 -0.49 16.78
C LEU A 99 -2.75 0.74 15.91
N PHE A 100 -3.76 1.55 15.61
CA PHE A 100 -3.59 2.84 14.97
C PHE A 100 -3.60 3.95 16.02
N ASP A 101 -2.47 4.59 16.23
CA ASP A 101 -2.33 5.79 17.07
C ASP A 101 -2.22 7.01 16.12
N GLU A 102 -3.26 7.87 16.06
CA GLU A 102 -3.38 8.92 15.04
C GLU A 102 -2.19 9.88 15.04
N ALA A 103 -1.69 10.27 16.23
CA ALA A 103 -0.53 11.14 16.38
C ALA A 103 0.76 10.51 15.88
N ARG A 104 0.78 9.19 15.68
CA ARG A 104 2.00 8.42 15.41
C ARG A 104 1.88 7.52 14.18
N SER A 105 0.79 7.55 13.42
CA SER A 105 0.59 6.63 12.29
C SER A 105 -0.07 7.30 11.07
N ARG A 106 0.74 7.81 10.14
CA ARG A 106 0.29 8.34 8.84
C ARG A 106 0.60 7.36 7.71
N GLY A 107 -0.20 7.42 6.63
CA GLY A 107 0.17 6.86 5.32
C GLY A 107 0.03 5.35 5.08
N THR A 108 -0.08 4.49 6.09
CA THR A 108 -0.09 3.03 5.85
C THR A 108 -1.50 2.42 5.75
N ASP A 109 -1.70 1.59 4.74
CA ASP A 109 -2.91 0.81 4.51
C ASP A 109 -2.76 -0.61 5.05
N MET A 110 -3.51 -0.96 6.10
CA MET A 110 -3.44 -2.29 6.72
C MET A 110 -4.50 -3.20 6.13
N LYS A 111 -4.06 -4.29 5.50
CA LYS A 111 -4.94 -5.28 4.86
C LYS A 111 -5.59 -6.19 5.89
N MET A 112 -6.55 -5.65 6.64
CA MET A 112 -7.35 -6.37 7.62
C MET A 112 -8.39 -7.30 6.96
N ARG A 113 -8.96 -8.22 7.74
CA ARG A 113 -10.05 -9.09 7.28
C ARG A 113 -11.26 -8.27 6.82
N ALA A 114 -11.99 -8.81 5.84
CA ALA A 114 -13.25 -8.21 5.41
C ALA A 114 -14.27 -8.13 6.56
N SER A 115 -14.26 -9.07 7.49
CA SER A 115 -15.17 -9.09 8.65
C SER A 115 -14.67 -8.32 9.88
N ALA A 116 -13.54 -7.59 9.77
CA ALA A 116 -12.89 -6.96 10.91
C ALA A 116 -13.81 -5.94 11.59
N VAL A 117 -13.73 -5.90 12.92
CA VAL A 117 -14.39 -4.92 13.76
C VAL A 117 -13.31 -4.13 14.49
N ALA A 118 -13.31 -2.81 14.30
CA ALA A 118 -12.40 -1.92 15.02
C ALA A 118 -13.11 -1.17 16.14
N VAL A 119 -12.38 -0.86 17.20
CA VAL A 119 -12.78 0.15 18.19
C VAL A 119 -12.18 1.49 17.79
N LEU A 120 -12.96 2.57 17.81
CA LEU A 120 -12.51 3.93 17.54
C LEU A 120 -12.80 4.80 18.76
N THR A 121 -11.80 5.50 19.28
CA THR A 121 -11.92 6.30 20.52
C THR A 121 -12.35 7.73 20.23
N LEU A 122 -13.21 8.30 21.09
CA LEU A 122 -13.60 9.72 21.01
C LEU A 122 -12.81 10.57 22.00
N GLY A 123 -12.51 11.84 21.65
CA GLY A 123 -11.82 12.79 22.55
C GLY A 123 -12.31 14.23 22.39
N PRO A 124 -12.10 15.14 23.36
CA PRO A 124 -12.91 16.36 23.56
C PRO A 124 -12.99 17.35 22.38
N LYS A 125 -12.05 17.30 21.44
CA LYS A 125 -11.98 18.18 20.25
C LYS A 125 -12.07 17.41 18.93
N LEU A 126 -12.61 16.19 18.95
CA LEU A 126 -12.71 15.36 17.75
C LEU A 126 -13.65 16.00 16.73
N THR A 127 -13.13 16.27 15.52
CA THR A 127 -13.88 16.84 14.40
C THR A 127 -14.37 15.76 13.44
N LYS A 128 -15.29 16.13 12.55
CA LYS A 128 -15.89 15.26 11.54
C LYS A 128 -14.83 14.63 10.66
N ASP A 129 -13.89 15.42 10.17
CA ASP A 129 -12.84 14.94 9.26
C ASP A 129 -11.90 13.97 9.98
N LYS A 130 -11.49 14.23 11.23
CA LYS A 130 -10.68 13.29 12.02
C LYS A 130 -11.40 11.97 12.29
N LEU A 131 -12.67 12.02 12.71
CA LEU A 131 -13.50 10.83 12.89
C LEU A 131 -13.59 10.01 11.59
N MET A 132 -13.84 10.67 10.46
CA MET A 132 -13.93 10.02 9.15
C MET A 132 -12.60 9.45 8.69
N GLN A 133 -11.49 10.14 8.91
CA GLN A 133 -10.14 9.67 8.57
C GLN A 133 -9.75 8.46 9.40
N GLY A 134 -10.01 8.48 10.71
CA GLY A 134 -9.84 7.33 11.60
C GLY A 134 -10.68 6.14 11.12
N ALA A 135 -11.99 6.32 10.95
CA ALA A 135 -12.87 5.27 10.44
C ALA A 135 -12.46 4.77 9.04
N GLY A 136 -11.91 5.65 8.20
CA GLY A 136 -11.43 5.36 6.85
C GLY A 136 -10.22 4.43 6.77
N ARG A 137 -9.57 4.13 7.92
CA ARG A 137 -8.58 3.03 8.01
C ARG A 137 -9.21 1.66 7.77
N LEU A 138 -10.53 1.54 7.98
CA LEU A 138 -11.32 0.39 7.56
C LEU A 138 -11.78 0.57 6.10
N ARG A 139 -10.96 0.14 5.14
CA ARG A 139 -11.25 0.31 3.69
C ARG A 139 -12.52 -0.40 3.21
N LEU A 140 -13.01 -1.38 3.95
CA LEU A 140 -14.25 -2.11 3.66
C LEU A 140 -15.37 -1.76 4.65
N LEU A 141 -15.25 -0.64 5.37
CA LEU A 141 -16.35 -0.04 6.13
C LEU A 141 -17.49 0.28 5.17
N GLY A 142 -18.74 0.02 5.55
CA GLY A 142 -19.87 0.14 4.62
C GLY A 142 -20.25 -1.19 3.94
N LYS A 143 -19.34 -2.16 3.90
CA LYS A 143 -19.54 -3.46 3.24
C LYS A 143 -19.57 -4.60 4.24
N HIS A 144 -18.42 -4.91 4.83
CA HIS A 144 -18.22 -6.07 5.69
C HIS A 144 -17.52 -5.70 7.01
N GLN A 145 -16.70 -4.65 7.01
CA GLN A 145 -16.07 -4.14 8.22
C GLN A 145 -17.02 -3.26 9.02
N ARG A 146 -16.81 -3.24 10.34
CA ARG A 146 -17.64 -2.50 11.29
C ARG A 146 -16.75 -1.71 12.25
N VAL A 147 -17.34 -0.69 12.88
CA VAL A 147 -16.65 0.14 13.86
C VAL A 147 -17.50 0.28 15.11
N VAL A 148 -16.85 0.27 16.27
CA VAL A 148 -17.44 0.53 17.58
C VAL A 148 -16.86 1.82 18.12
N LEU A 149 -17.70 2.81 18.38
CA LEU A 149 -17.30 4.08 18.98
C LEU A 149 -17.17 3.91 20.49
N ALA A 150 -15.95 3.94 21.00
CA ALA A 150 -15.67 3.94 22.43
C ALA A 150 -15.76 5.37 22.98
N VAL A 151 -16.70 5.56 23.92
CA VAL A 151 -17.04 6.87 24.49
C VAL A 151 -16.47 6.96 25.91
N PRO A 152 -15.37 7.70 26.12
CA PRO A 152 -14.78 7.85 27.43
C PRO A 152 -15.65 8.68 28.38
N PRO A 153 -15.51 8.52 29.71
CA PRO A 153 -16.37 9.17 30.71
C PRO A 153 -16.48 10.69 30.58
N GLU A 154 -15.38 11.35 30.21
CA GLU A 154 -15.35 12.80 29.98
C GLU A 154 -16.25 13.22 28.82
N ILE A 155 -16.30 12.43 27.75
CA ILE A 155 -17.12 12.70 26.57
C ILE A 155 -18.58 12.40 26.84
N GLN A 156 -18.88 11.38 27.64
CA GLN A 156 -20.26 11.04 28.02
C GLN A 156 -20.99 12.22 28.66
N GLN A 157 -20.29 13.12 29.36
CA GLN A 157 -20.86 14.31 30.00
C GLN A 157 -21.09 15.47 29.00
N THR A 158 -20.39 15.48 27.88
CA THR A 158 -20.50 16.52 26.83
C THR A 158 -21.51 16.17 25.75
N LEU A 159 -21.85 14.89 25.62
CA LEU A 159 -22.78 14.38 24.63
C LEU A 159 -24.24 14.67 25.03
N PRO A 160 -25.12 15.02 24.08
CA PRO A 160 -26.56 15.08 24.32
C PRO A 160 -27.14 13.73 24.76
N SER A 161 -26.61 12.65 24.19
CA SER A 161 -26.87 11.27 24.59
C SER A 161 -25.77 10.35 24.07
N VAL A 162 -25.53 9.23 24.75
CA VAL A 162 -24.58 8.19 24.28
C VAL A 162 -25.26 7.32 23.22
N THR A 163 -25.59 7.95 22.09
CA THR A 163 -26.18 7.33 20.90
C THR A 163 -25.43 7.81 19.66
N LEU A 164 -25.52 7.06 18.55
CA LEU A 164 -24.87 7.46 17.31
C LEU A 164 -25.30 8.87 16.83
N PRO A 165 -26.61 9.23 16.78
CA PRO A 165 -27.01 10.60 16.44
C PRO A 165 -26.45 11.66 17.38
N GLY A 166 -26.43 11.39 18.70
CA GLY A 166 -25.87 12.32 19.69
C GLY A 166 -24.38 12.55 19.51
N ILE A 167 -23.62 11.49 19.18
CA ILE A 167 -22.19 11.58 18.86
C ILE A 167 -21.97 12.38 17.57
N LEU A 168 -22.73 12.10 16.51
CA LEU A 168 -22.57 12.83 15.24
C LEU A 168 -22.90 14.31 15.39
N GLU A 169 -23.95 14.66 16.13
CA GLU A 169 -24.29 16.06 16.44
C GLU A 169 -23.14 16.75 17.18
N TRP A 170 -22.58 16.09 18.19
CA TRP A 170 -21.44 16.62 18.95
C TRP A 170 -20.18 16.80 18.09
N VAL A 171 -19.85 15.83 17.22
CA VAL A 171 -18.71 15.94 16.29
C VAL A 171 -18.89 17.10 15.31
N VAL A 172 -20.11 17.31 14.80
CA VAL A 172 -20.40 18.44 13.91
C VAL A 172 -20.27 19.78 14.64
N LYS A 173 -20.75 19.88 15.89
CA LYS A 173 -20.55 21.07 16.73
C LYS A 173 -19.07 21.36 16.98
N ASN A 174 -18.28 20.34 17.30
CA ASN A 174 -16.83 20.49 17.46
C ASN A 174 -16.15 20.95 16.16
N THR A 175 -16.64 20.48 15.01
CA THR A 175 -16.13 20.89 13.70
C THR A 175 -16.40 22.37 13.45
N ALA A 176 -17.61 22.84 13.72
CA ALA A 176 -17.96 24.26 13.60
C ALA A 176 -17.08 25.13 14.53
N ALA A 177 -16.97 24.75 15.80
CA ALA A 177 -16.13 25.46 16.77
C ALA A 177 -14.63 25.46 16.37
N ASN A 178 -14.13 24.36 15.79
CA ASN A 178 -12.76 24.28 15.29
C ASN A 178 -12.54 25.19 14.07
N ILE A 179 -13.50 25.27 13.15
CA ILE A 179 -13.46 26.19 12.01
C ILE A 179 -13.44 27.64 12.50
N GLU A 180 -14.33 27.99 13.45
CA GLU A 180 -14.38 29.33 14.05
C GLU A 180 -13.07 29.71 14.74
N ALA A 181 -12.48 28.79 15.52
CA ALA A 181 -11.18 28.99 16.16
C ALA A 181 -10.02 29.16 15.16
N GLY A 182 -10.15 28.62 13.94
CA GLY A 182 -9.16 28.77 12.87
C GLY A 182 -9.28 30.05 12.05
N LEU A 183 -10.38 30.80 12.18
CA LEU A 183 -10.62 32.02 11.40
C LEU A 183 -9.56 33.13 11.62
N PRO A 184 -9.03 33.38 12.85
CA PRO A 184 -7.98 34.38 13.05
C PRO A 184 -6.74 34.09 12.20
N SER A 185 -6.13 32.91 12.34
CA SER A 185 -4.94 32.53 11.58
C SER A 185 -5.21 32.47 10.08
N TRP A 186 -6.39 32.00 9.66
CA TRP A 186 -6.78 32.01 8.24
C TRP A 186 -6.82 33.43 7.68
N SER A 187 -7.42 34.37 8.42
CA SER A 187 -7.52 35.76 7.99
C SER A 187 -6.16 36.45 7.93
N GLU A 188 -5.30 36.23 8.93
CA GLU A 188 -3.93 36.77 8.96
C GLU A 188 -3.10 36.25 7.79
N GLN A 189 -3.17 34.94 7.50
CA GLN A 189 -2.48 34.33 6.35
C GLN A 189 -3.00 34.86 5.02
N GLY A 190 -4.32 35.04 4.89
CA GLY A 190 -4.93 35.61 3.69
C GLY A 190 -4.49 37.07 3.46
N LEU A 191 -4.45 37.88 4.52
CA LEU A 191 -3.96 39.25 4.45
C LEU A 191 -2.47 39.31 4.14
N PHE A 192 -1.65 38.48 4.80
CA PHE A 192 -0.23 38.35 4.50
C PHE A 192 0.02 37.95 3.04
N PHE A 193 -0.75 37.00 2.51
CA PHE A 193 -0.68 36.63 1.09
C PHE A 193 -0.98 37.84 0.18
N CYS A 194 -2.00 38.65 0.51
CA CYS A 194 -2.28 39.88 -0.23
C CYS A 194 -1.08 40.84 -0.22
N LYS A 195 -0.44 41.02 0.95
CA LYS A 195 0.77 41.83 1.11
C LYS A 195 1.91 41.30 0.23
N SER A 196 2.13 39.99 0.24
CA SER A 196 3.22 39.31 -0.47
C SER A 196 3.18 39.48 -1.99
N LYS A 197 2.01 39.84 -2.54
CA LYS A 197 1.80 40.05 -3.98
C LYS A 197 2.02 41.50 -4.43
N GLN A 198 2.23 42.44 -3.52
CA GLN A 198 2.49 43.83 -3.87
C GLN A 198 3.94 44.03 -4.33
N GLU A 199 4.16 44.95 -5.28
CA GLU A 199 5.50 45.23 -5.83
C GLU A 199 6.49 45.76 -4.77
N ALA A 200 6.00 46.42 -3.73
CA ALA A 200 6.80 46.99 -2.64
C ALA A 200 7.02 46.02 -1.46
N PHE A 201 6.64 44.75 -1.59
CA PHE A 201 6.75 43.79 -0.50
C PHE A 201 8.21 43.51 -0.13
N GLN A 202 8.58 43.83 1.11
CA GLN A 202 9.82 43.36 1.71
C GLN A 202 9.56 42.04 2.44
N ALA A 203 10.26 40.98 2.03
CA ALA A 203 10.18 39.67 2.65
C ALA A 203 10.84 39.61 4.04
N VAL A 204 11.62 40.62 4.41
CA VAL A 204 12.28 40.69 5.72
C VAL A 204 11.29 41.24 6.74
N VAL A 205 10.82 40.38 7.62
CA VAL A 205 10.02 40.76 8.79
C VAL A 205 10.98 41.07 9.94
N GLU A 206 10.82 42.22 10.58
CA GLU A 206 11.59 42.55 11.78
C GLU A 206 11.01 41.77 12.96
N GLU A 207 11.78 40.82 13.49
CA GLU A 207 11.34 40.00 14.60
C GLU A 207 11.41 40.79 15.92
N HIS A 208 10.27 40.91 16.59
CA HIS A 208 10.17 41.60 17.88
C HIS A 208 10.49 40.66 19.04
N TRP A 209 11.77 40.58 19.41
CA TRP A 209 12.28 39.73 20.50
C TRP A 209 12.25 40.37 21.90
N ALA A 210 11.60 41.51 22.09
CA ALA A 210 11.58 42.15 23.40
C ALA A 210 10.77 41.31 24.40
N LEU A 211 11.24 41.19 25.65
CA LEU A 211 10.54 40.45 26.70
C LEU A 211 9.08 40.89 26.90
N LYS A 212 8.78 42.18 26.69
CA LYS A 212 7.40 42.68 26.73
C LYS A 212 6.54 42.06 25.63
N ASP A 213 7.05 41.90 24.42
CA ASP A 213 6.28 41.42 23.27
C ASP A 213 6.07 39.90 23.36
N LEU A 214 6.96 39.19 24.06
CA LEU A 214 6.89 37.74 24.29
C LEU A 214 6.10 37.33 25.53
N TYR A 215 6.12 38.13 26.60
CA TYR A 215 5.61 37.73 27.92
C TYR A 215 4.54 38.66 28.52
N GLU A 216 4.25 39.81 27.91
CA GLU A 216 3.16 40.67 28.38
C GLU A 216 1.81 40.06 28.00
N LEU A 217 0.94 39.87 29.00
CA LEU A 217 -0.38 39.30 28.79
C LEU A 217 -1.18 40.21 27.86
N PRO A 218 -1.82 39.69 26.80
CA PRO A 218 -2.63 40.51 25.91
C PRO A 218 -3.80 41.11 26.71
N VAL A 219 -3.86 42.44 26.79
CA VAL A 219 -4.83 43.15 27.63
C VAL A 219 -6.17 43.40 26.90
N ARG A 220 -6.22 43.23 25.58
CA ARG A 220 -7.41 43.55 24.77
C ARG A 220 -7.95 42.32 24.05
N VAL A 221 -9.14 41.91 24.46
CA VAL A 221 -10.04 41.07 23.67
C VAL A 221 -10.83 41.97 22.74
N GLN A 222 -10.83 41.68 21.45
CA GLN A 222 -11.67 42.37 20.45
C GLN A 222 -12.26 41.36 19.48
N LYS A 223 -13.38 41.73 18.82
CA LYS A 223 -14.00 40.87 17.80
C LYS A 223 -13.08 40.75 16.58
N LEU A 224 -12.97 39.53 16.05
CA LEU A 224 -12.19 39.22 14.85
C LEU A 224 -12.61 40.11 13.67
N SER A 225 -13.93 40.24 13.45
CA SER A 225 -14.49 41.06 12.38
C SER A 225 -14.00 42.52 12.43
N SER A 226 -14.03 43.14 13.61
CA SER A 226 -13.56 44.51 13.81
C SER A 226 -12.05 44.65 13.61
N TYR A 227 -11.27 43.68 14.07
CA TYR A 227 -9.81 43.68 13.90
C TYR A 227 -9.41 43.59 12.44
N VAL A 228 -9.97 42.61 11.71
CA VAL A 228 -9.67 42.39 10.29
C VAL A 228 -10.14 43.58 9.46
N ALA A 229 -11.33 44.13 9.73
CA ALA A 229 -11.82 45.32 9.03
C ALA A 229 -10.88 46.53 9.20
N ASN A 230 -10.38 46.76 10.42
CA ASN A 230 -9.43 47.84 10.69
C ASN A 230 -8.11 47.62 9.94
N GLN A 231 -7.54 46.40 10.00
CA GLN A 231 -6.33 46.09 9.23
C GLN A 231 -6.51 46.31 7.73
N VAL A 232 -7.64 45.89 7.18
CA VAL A 232 -7.92 46.05 5.75
C VAL A 232 -8.00 47.52 5.37
N GLU A 233 -8.60 48.36 6.21
CA GLU A 233 -8.67 49.82 6.00
C GLU A 233 -7.30 50.50 6.13
N THR A 234 -6.44 50.06 7.06
CA THR A 234 -5.14 50.69 7.31
C THR A 234 -4.06 50.26 6.33
N ASP A 235 -3.94 48.96 6.09
CA ASP A 235 -2.75 48.36 5.46
C ASP A 235 -3.04 47.72 4.10
N TYR A 236 -4.33 47.52 3.77
CA TYR A 236 -4.75 46.81 2.56
C TYR A 236 -5.82 47.55 1.74
N ASP A 237 -5.90 48.87 1.87
CA ASP A 237 -6.89 49.66 1.13
C ASP A 237 -6.72 49.46 -0.39
N GLY A 238 -7.86 49.36 -1.08
CA GLY A 238 -7.89 49.09 -2.52
C GLY A 238 -7.62 47.64 -2.94
N ILE A 239 -7.34 46.70 -2.03
CA ILE A 239 -7.15 45.28 -2.38
C ILE A 239 -8.48 44.52 -2.28
N ASP A 240 -9.01 44.08 -3.42
CA ASP A 240 -10.28 43.36 -3.48
C ASP A 240 -10.29 42.05 -2.67
N MET A 241 -9.19 41.29 -2.70
CA MET A 241 -9.08 40.04 -1.93
C MET A 241 -9.11 40.28 -0.42
N ALA A 242 -8.50 41.37 0.07
CA ALA A 242 -8.51 41.73 1.48
C ALA A 242 -9.93 42.10 1.94
N LYS A 243 -10.70 42.79 1.11
CA LYS A 243 -12.13 43.08 1.37
C LYS A 243 -12.96 41.80 1.46
N LEU A 244 -12.75 40.84 0.57
CA LEU A 244 -13.43 39.55 0.63
C LEU A 244 -13.12 38.78 1.93
N ILE A 245 -11.87 38.86 2.42
CA ILE A 245 -11.49 38.26 3.71
C ILE A 245 -12.22 38.96 4.86
N ALA A 246 -12.28 40.30 4.86
CA ALA A 246 -13.02 41.06 5.87
C ALA A 246 -14.51 40.72 5.87
N ASP A 247 -15.16 40.63 4.70
CA ASP A 247 -16.56 40.24 4.57
C ASP A 247 -16.81 38.83 5.13
N GLN A 248 -15.89 37.89 4.86
CA GLN A 248 -15.98 36.52 5.38
C GLN A 248 -15.83 36.48 6.91
N CYS A 249 -14.88 37.25 7.47
CA CYS A 249 -14.72 37.40 8.91
C CYS A 249 -15.93 38.10 9.56
N ALA A 250 -16.58 39.03 8.87
CA ALA A 250 -17.83 39.64 9.33
C ALA A 250 -18.99 38.63 9.34
N SER A 251 -19.05 37.73 8.36
CA SER A 251 -20.12 36.72 8.28
C SER A 251 -19.94 35.55 9.24
N LEU A 252 -18.71 35.03 9.38
CA LEU A 252 -18.44 33.80 10.15
C LEU A 252 -17.77 34.06 11.49
N GLY A 253 -17.04 35.17 11.62
CA GLY A 253 -16.22 35.52 12.78
C GLY A 253 -16.81 36.61 13.67
N ALA A 254 -18.09 36.98 13.48
CA ALA A 254 -18.72 38.07 14.23
C ALA A 254 -18.67 37.87 15.75
N GLU A 255 -18.83 36.62 16.19
CA GLU A 255 -18.81 36.25 17.60
C GLU A 255 -17.43 35.78 18.08
N VAL A 256 -16.47 35.61 17.18
CA VAL A 256 -15.13 35.13 17.52
C VAL A 256 -14.34 36.25 18.21
N ASP A 257 -13.99 35.99 19.46
CA ASP A 257 -13.12 36.84 20.26
C ASP A 257 -11.67 36.52 19.92
N MET A 258 -10.91 37.54 19.53
CA MET A 258 -9.48 37.43 19.35
C MET A 258 -8.75 38.02 20.55
N THR A 259 -7.86 37.21 21.11
CA THR A 259 -6.81 37.67 22.02
C THR A 259 -5.56 37.81 21.15
N LEU A 260 -4.74 38.85 21.32
CA LEU A 260 -3.54 39.06 20.50
C LEU A 260 -2.29 38.47 21.17
N PRO A 261 -1.92 37.18 20.99
CA PRO A 261 -0.56 36.74 21.24
C PRO A 261 0.24 36.73 19.92
N TYR A 262 1.50 37.19 20.00
CA TYR A 262 2.49 37.03 18.95
C TYR A 262 2.77 35.54 18.76
N GLY A 263 2.39 34.97 17.62
CA GLY A 263 2.88 33.67 17.14
C GLY A 263 2.31 32.42 17.80
N GLU A 264 1.08 32.03 17.45
CA GLU A 264 0.68 30.61 17.49
C GLU A 264 1.08 29.87 16.19
N GLU A 265 2.25 30.20 15.61
CA GLU A 265 2.82 29.48 14.45
C GLU A 265 3.45 28.13 14.84
N CYS A 266 3.59 27.84 16.13
CA CYS A 266 4.31 26.66 16.63
C CYS A 266 3.70 25.30 16.26
N GLU A 267 2.41 25.18 15.90
CA GLU A 267 1.85 23.86 15.57
C GLU A 267 1.91 23.50 14.07
N ARG A 268 2.14 24.46 13.17
CA ARG A 268 2.20 24.19 11.72
C ARG A 268 3.60 23.90 11.20
N GLU A 269 4.63 24.51 11.77
CA GLU A 269 6.02 24.13 11.44
C GLU A 269 6.32 22.68 11.87
N LEU A 270 5.76 22.24 13.01
CA LEU A 270 5.80 20.84 13.46
C LEU A 270 5.14 19.87 12.46
N GLN A 271 4.10 20.28 11.73
CA GLN A 271 3.51 19.47 10.66
C GLN A 271 4.41 19.36 9.43
N VAL A 272 5.16 20.41 9.10
CA VAL A 272 6.09 20.42 7.95
C VAL A 272 7.35 19.62 8.29
N GLU A 273 7.86 19.69 9.52
CA GLU A 273 8.98 18.87 9.98
C GLU A 273 8.62 17.37 10.07
N GLU A 274 7.38 17.01 10.43
CA GLU A 274 6.92 15.60 10.39
C GLU A 274 6.72 15.05 8.96
N GLU A 275 6.57 15.91 7.96
CA GLU A 275 6.41 15.52 6.55
C GLU A 275 7.74 15.28 5.81
N GLU A 276 8.90 15.55 6.43
CA GLU A 276 10.19 15.03 5.96
C GLU A 276 10.31 13.52 6.29
N GLN A 277 9.39 12.72 5.75
CA GLN A 277 9.66 11.31 5.52
C GLN A 277 10.85 11.24 4.55
N GLN A 278 12.01 10.89 5.07
CA GLN A 278 13.15 10.47 4.27
C GLN A 278 12.77 9.21 3.49
N GLU A 279 12.15 9.39 2.33
CA GLU A 279 12.23 8.42 1.26
C GLU A 279 13.71 8.31 0.91
N LYS A 280 14.36 7.24 1.41
CA LYS A 280 15.70 6.87 0.95
C LYS A 280 15.55 6.39 -0.49
N ASP A 281 15.60 7.35 -1.42
CA ASP A 281 15.82 7.06 -2.83
C ASP A 281 17.16 6.35 -2.95
N VAL A 282 17.11 5.03 -3.11
CA VAL A 282 18.29 4.25 -3.45
C VAL A 282 18.60 4.58 -4.90
N GLU A 283 19.56 5.46 -5.11
CA GLU A 283 20.06 5.80 -6.45
C GLU A 283 20.52 4.51 -7.13
N MET A 284 19.71 4.04 -8.09
CA MET A 284 20.00 2.82 -8.83
C MET A 284 21.08 3.12 -9.87
N ARG A 285 22.07 2.23 -9.99
CA ARG A 285 23.12 2.37 -11.00
C ARG A 285 22.52 2.36 -12.40
N GLU A 286 22.73 3.43 -13.17
CA GLU A 286 22.36 3.47 -14.58
C GLU A 286 23.02 2.31 -15.35
N GLN A 287 22.21 1.54 -16.08
CA GLN A 287 22.69 0.50 -16.98
C GLN A 287 22.59 0.97 -18.43
N LYS A 288 23.63 0.73 -19.22
CA LYS A 288 23.58 1.00 -20.66
C LYS A 288 22.86 -0.15 -21.37
N PRO A 289 21.95 0.15 -22.31
CA PRO A 289 21.28 -0.88 -23.09
C PRO A 289 22.32 -1.69 -23.87
N ARG A 290 22.17 -3.01 -23.86
CA ARG A 290 23.05 -3.90 -24.62
C ARG A 290 22.63 -3.88 -26.08
N VAL A 291 23.61 -3.88 -26.99
CA VAL A 291 23.34 -3.96 -28.43
C VAL A 291 23.08 -5.42 -28.80
N GLU A 292 21.85 -5.73 -29.19
CA GLU A 292 21.44 -7.06 -29.66
C GLU A 292 21.52 -7.15 -31.19
N ALA A 293 22.10 -8.23 -31.71
CA ALA A 293 22.18 -8.47 -33.16
C ALA A 293 20.80 -8.83 -33.73
N SER A 294 20.39 -8.16 -34.81
CA SER A 294 19.15 -8.52 -35.50
C SER A 294 19.36 -9.73 -36.40
N TRP A 295 18.33 -10.57 -36.46
CA TRP A 295 18.23 -11.71 -37.37
C TRP A 295 16.93 -11.60 -38.18
N ASN A 296 16.68 -12.55 -39.08
CA ASN A 296 15.51 -12.50 -39.94
C ASN A 296 14.22 -12.86 -39.18
N TYR A 297 13.64 -11.90 -38.45
CA TYR A 297 12.44 -12.08 -37.64
C TYR A 297 11.23 -12.60 -38.44
N SER A 298 11.20 -12.35 -39.75
CA SER A 298 10.13 -12.87 -40.63
C SER A 298 10.06 -14.39 -40.68
N SER A 299 11.13 -15.11 -40.32
CA SER A 299 11.10 -16.58 -40.28
C SER A 299 10.14 -17.13 -39.23
N ILE A 300 9.86 -16.38 -38.15
CA ILE A 300 8.89 -16.76 -37.11
C ILE A 300 7.51 -17.01 -37.75
N LEU A 301 7.15 -16.20 -38.74
CA LEU A 301 5.84 -16.23 -39.39
C LEU A 301 5.58 -17.48 -40.25
N THR A 302 6.65 -18.19 -40.63
CA THR A 302 6.61 -19.34 -41.54
C THR A 302 7.11 -20.64 -40.88
N ALA A 303 7.66 -20.53 -39.68
CA ALA A 303 8.20 -21.65 -38.92
C ALA A 303 7.08 -22.56 -38.40
N LYS A 304 7.33 -23.87 -38.32
CA LYS A 304 6.39 -24.86 -37.77
C LYS A 304 6.81 -25.37 -36.39
N SER A 305 8.05 -25.10 -36.00
CA SER A 305 8.67 -25.42 -34.72
C SER A 305 9.59 -24.28 -34.31
N ALA A 306 9.96 -24.22 -33.02
CA ALA A 306 10.90 -23.21 -32.54
C ALA A 306 12.28 -23.33 -33.23
N GLN A 307 12.65 -24.54 -33.68
CA GLN A 307 13.92 -24.83 -34.33
C GLN A 307 13.98 -24.39 -35.80
N ASP A 308 12.83 -24.15 -36.44
CA ASP A 308 12.77 -23.71 -37.85
C ASP A 308 13.08 -22.21 -38.02
N VAL A 309 13.20 -21.49 -36.90
CA VAL A 309 13.49 -20.06 -36.88
C VAL A 309 14.95 -19.82 -37.30
N GLN A 310 15.21 -18.74 -38.05
CA GLN A 310 16.55 -18.40 -38.57
C GLN A 310 17.47 -17.76 -37.51
N THR A 311 17.49 -18.34 -36.31
CA THR A 311 18.34 -17.93 -35.19
C THR A 311 18.70 -19.15 -34.34
N THR A 312 19.73 -19.01 -33.50
CA THR A 312 20.09 -20.06 -32.55
C THR A 312 19.10 -20.07 -31.40
N VAL A 313 18.30 -21.14 -31.35
CA VAL A 313 17.41 -21.45 -30.23
C VAL A 313 18.04 -22.49 -29.31
N VAL A 314 17.83 -22.32 -28.01
CA VAL A 314 18.36 -23.20 -26.97
C VAL A 314 17.19 -23.72 -26.13
N PRO A 315 17.11 -25.03 -25.86
CA PRO A 315 16.11 -25.57 -24.94
C PRO A 315 16.20 -24.91 -23.56
N LEU A 316 15.06 -24.63 -22.94
CA LEU A 316 15.00 -23.97 -21.63
C LEU A 316 15.82 -24.73 -20.58
N ALA A 317 15.68 -26.06 -20.58
CA ALA A 317 16.40 -26.95 -19.68
C ALA A 317 17.93 -26.88 -19.81
N GLU A 318 18.45 -26.51 -20.98
CA GLU A 318 19.90 -26.40 -21.23
C GLU A 318 20.44 -24.99 -20.92
N GLY A 319 19.62 -23.95 -21.08
CA GLY A 319 20.00 -22.57 -20.78
C GLY A 319 19.86 -22.20 -19.29
N MET A 320 18.93 -22.83 -18.57
CA MET A 320 18.65 -22.55 -17.15
C MET A 320 19.76 -22.91 -16.16
N PRO A 321 20.59 -23.96 -16.34
CA PRO A 321 21.72 -24.23 -15.45
C PRO A 321 22.72 -23.08 -15.35
N GLN A 322 22.82 -22.23 -16.38
CA GLN A 322 23.69 -21.05 -16.40
C GLN A 322 23.05 -19.83 -15.69
N LEU A 323 21.77 -19.94 -15.32
CA LEU A 323 20.94 -18.88 -14.76
C LEU A 323 20.41 -19.30 -13.38
N TRP A 324 20.93 -18.66 -12.33
CA TRP A 324 20.37 -18.74 -10.98
C TRP A 324 20.27 -20.15 -10.35
N GLY A 325 21.03 -21.12 -10.86
CA GLY A 325 21.02 -22.49 -10.34
C GLY A 325 19.74 -23.28 -10.65
N LEU A 326 18.94 -22.84 -11.63
CA LEU A 326 17.67 -23.47 -12.01
C LEU A 326 17.82 -24.75 -12.86
N GLY A 327 19.02 -25.34 -12.93
CA GLY A 327 19.25 -26.61 -13.64
C GLY A 327 18.59 -27.81 -12.96
N ASP A 328 18.28 -27.68 -11.67
CA ASP A 328 17.57 -28.68 -10.89
C ASP A 328 16.05 -28.57 -11.01
N VAL A 329 15.52 -27.68 -11.85
CA VAL A 329 14.09 -27.67 -12.20
C VAL A 329 13.88 -28.51 -13.47
N ALA A 330 12.84 -29.34 -13.50
CA ALA A 330 12.54 -30.24 -14.62
C ALA A 330 11.77 -29.53 -15.74
N TRP A 331 12.42 -28.54 -16.38
CA TRP A 331 11.81 -27.71 -17.41
C TRP A 331 11.28 -28.54 -18.60
N PRO A 332 10.09 -28.21 -19.16
CA PRO A 332 9.55 -28.89 -20.32
C PRO A 332 10.47 -28.80 -21.55
N ALA A 333 10.61 -29.90 -22.29
CA ALA A 333 11.44 -29.96 -23.51
C ALA A 333 10.87 -29.14 -24.69
N THR A 334 9.62 -28.71 -24.57
CA THR A 334 8.87 -27.91 -25.54
C THR A 334 9.10 -26.41 -25.40
N ILE A 335 9.83 -25.95 -24.38
CA ILE A 335 10.14 -24.53 -24.21
C ILE A 335 11.58 -24.26 -24.66
N PHE A 336 11.74 -23.26 -25.51
CA PHE A 336 13.00 -22.81 -26.10
C PHE A 336 13.16 -21.31 -25.85
N GLY A 337 14.40 -20.82 -25.81
CA GLY A 337 14.70 -19.39 -25.80
C GLY A 337 15.68 -19.03 -26.91
N THR A 338 15.58 -17.82 -27.45
CA THR A 338 16.63 -17.29 -28.32
C THR A 338 17.91 -17.05 -27.54
N THR A 339 19.04 -17.03 -28.23
CA THR A 339 20.31 -16.64 -27.59
C THR A 339 20.22 -15.25 -26.97
N SER A 340 19.52 -14.30 -27.61
CA SER A 340 19.27 -12.95 -27.10
C SER A 340 18.49 -12.98 -25.78
N PHE A 341 17.45 -13.81 -25.67
CA PHE A 341 16.68 -13.99 -24.44
C PHE A 341 17.55 -14.45 -23.27
N PHE A 342 18.36 -15.50 -23.45
CA PHE A 342 19.26 -15.99 -22.40
C PHE A 342 20.34 -14.96 -22.02
N ILE A 343 20.82 -14.19 -23.01
CA ILE A 343 21.75 -13.09 -22.78
C ILE A 343 21.12 -12.01 -21.88
N THR A 344 19.83 -11.70 -22.05
CA THR A 344 19.12 -10.75 -21.18
C THR A 344 19.07 -11.25 -19.73
N LEU A 345 18.89 -12.56 -19.52
CA LEU A 345 18.82 -13.16 -18.19
C LEU A 345 20.20 -13.32 -17.53
N ALA A 346 21.29 -13.41 -18.31
CA ALA A 346 22.65 -13.62 -17.82
C ALA A 346 23.29 -12.40 -17.11
N SER A 347 22.55 -11.32 -16.89
CA SER A 347 23.06 -10.12 -16.20
C SER A 347 23.40 -10.44 -14.74
N LYS A 348 24.67 -10.21 -14.36
CA LYS A 348 25.20 -10.47 -13.00
C LYS A 348 24.80 -9.41 -11.97
N THR A 349 24.11 -8.35 -12.38
CA THR A 349 23.73 -7.26 -11.48
C THR A 349 22.47 -7.65 -10.72
N THR A 350 22.61 -7.91 -9.42
CA THR A 350 21.57 -8.00 -8.38
C THR A 350 20.25 -8.66 -8.79
N LEU A 351 19.96 -9.82 -8.18
CA LEU A 351 18.74 -10.63 -8.32
C LEU A 351 17.42 -9.83 -8.41
N LYS A 352 17.34 -8.65 -7.79
CA LYS A 352 16.18 -7.74 -7.76
C LYS A 352 15.67 -7.21 -9.11
N TYR A 353 16.31 -7.53 -10.24
CA TYR A 353 15.93 -7.03 -11.58
C TYR A 353 15.90 -8.12 -12.66
N ALA A 354 15.68 -9.39 -12.26
CA ALA A 354 15.50 -10.43 -13.26
C ALA A 354 14.28 -10.09 -14.14
N ARG A 355 14.41 -10.19 -15.47
CA ARG A 355 13.34 -9.89 -16.44
C ARG A 355 12.21 -10.92 -16.36
N VAL A 356 10.98 -10.44 -16.43
CA VAL A 356 9.76 -11.26 -16.56
C VAL A 356 9.62 -11.71 -18.01
N VAL A 357 9.14 -12.93 -18.23
CA VAL A 357 8.78 -13.40 -19.55
C VAL A 357 7.43 -12.79 -19.91
N ASP A 358 7.45 -11.75 -20.74
CA ASP A 358 6.22 -11.04 -21.11
C ASP A 358 5.64 -11.51 -22.44
N SER A 359 6.48 -11.91 -23.41
CA SER A 359 6.03 -12.32 -24.75
C SER A 359 6.58 -13.68 -25.13
N VAL A 360 5.70 -14.55 -25.63
CA VAL A 360 6.06 -15.89 -26.10
C VAL A 360 5.49 -16.19 -27.49
N ALA A 361 6.26 -16.95 -28.24
CA ALA A 361 5.96 -17.41 -29.58
C ALA A 361 5.47 -18.87 -29.51
N LEU A 362 4.21 -19.13 -29.82
CA LEU A 362 3.63 -20.48 -29.84
C LEU A 362 3.58 -21.02 -31.27
N PHE A 363 4.06 -22.25 -31.45
CA PHE A 363 4.07 -22.94 -32.73
C PHE A 363 3.05 -24.08 -32.79
N PRO A 364 2.63 -24.53 -33.99
CA PRO A 364 1.55 -25.52 -34.15
C PRO A 364 1.93 -26.91 -33.66
N ASN A 365 3.23 -27.18 -33.52
CA ASN A 365 3.74 -28.42 -32.94
C ASN A 365 3.73 -28.42 -31.40
N GLY A 366 3.33 -27.30 -30.76
CA GLY A 366 3.30 -27.13 -29.31
C GLY A 366 4.58 -26.53 -28.71
N ASP A 367 5.57 -26.17 -29.54
CA ASP A 367 6.77 -25.49 -29.06
C ASP A 367 6.44 -24.06 -28.64
N VAL A 368 7.14 -23.62 -27.58
CA VAL A 368 7.09 -22.26 -27.05
C VAL A 368 8.47 -21.65 -27.18
N LEU A 369 8.59 -20.49 -27.82
CA LEU A 369 9.84 -19.75 -27.96
C LEU A 369 9.79 -18.44 -27.16
N LEU A 370 10.76 -18.27 -26.27
CA LEU A 370 10.95 -17.08 -25.45
C LEU A 370 11.81 -16.07 -26.20
N LEU A 371 11.32 -14.83 -26.30
CA LEU A 371 11.91 -13.75 -27.08
C LEU A 371 12.47 -12.63 -26.18
N SER A 372 13.54 -11.97 -26.63
CA SER A 372 13.94 -10.65 -26.11
C SER A 372 12.88 -9.58 -26.43
N ASP A 373 12.89 -8.45 -25.72
CA ASP A 373 11.91 -7.37 -25.98
C ASP A 373 12.07 -6.83 -27.41
N LYS A 374 13.31 -6.69 -27.87
CA LYS A 374 13.61 -6.30 -29.25
C LYS A 374 13.07 -7.31 -30.27
N GLU A 375 13.22 -8.61 -30.01
CA GLU A 375 12.68 -9.66 -30.87
C GLU A 375 11.14 -9.69 -30.86
N ALA A 376 10.53 -9.49 -29.69
CA ALA A 376 9.08 -9.44 -29.53
C ALA A 376 8.47 -8.24 -30.27
N ASP A 377 9.06 -7.05 -30.13
CA ASP A 377 8.64 -5.83 -30.84
C ASP A 377 8.74 -6.00 -32.35
N ALA A 378 9.85 -6.55 -32.84
CA ALA A 378 10.02 -6.80 -34.28
C ALA A 378 9.04 -7.86 -34.80
N ALA A 379 8.75 -8.91 -34.01
CA ALA A 379 7.75 -9.90 -34.37
C ALA A 379 6.33 -9.29 -34.40
N LEU A 380 6.01 -8.42 -33.46
CA LEU A 380 4.72 -7.74 -33.37
C LEU A 380 4.49 -6.81 -34.57
N GLU A 381 5.50 -6.04 -34.96
CA GLU A 381 5.47 -5.19 -36.17
C GLU A 381 5.14 -6.02 -37.42
N LEU A 382 5.78 -7.19 -37.56
CA LEU A 382 5.53 -8.11 -38.69
C LEU A 382 4.12 -8.72 -38.66
N VAL A 383 3.57 -9.00 -37.48
CA VAL A 383 2.19 -9.47 -37.32
C VAL A 383 1.21 -8.37 -37.74
N TRP A 384 1.45 -7.12 -37.34
CA TRP A 384 0.61 -5.97 -37.69
C TRP A 384 0.71 -5.54 -39.16
N ALA A 385 1.85 -5.75 -39.80
CA ALA A 385 2.05 -5.43 -41.22
C ALA A 385 1.29 -6.36 -42.18
N ARG A 386 0.65 -7.44 -41.70
CA ARG A 386 -0.16 -8.33 -42.54
C ARG A 386 -1.46 -7.62 -42.97
N PRO A 387 -1.78 -7.56 -44.28
CA PRO A 387 -3.02 -6.96 -44.73
C PRO A 387 -4.20 -7.81 -44.25
N PHE A 388 -4.97 -7.28 -43.28
CA PHE A 388 -6.23 -7.86 -42.81
C PHE A 388 -7.22 -7.99 -43.98
N ARG A 389 -7.29 -9.17 -44.62
CA ARG A 389 -8.35 -9.46 -45.58
C ARG A 389 -9.61 -9.88 -44.84
N SER A 390 -10.47 -8.88 -44.56
CA SER A 390 -11.86 -8.97 -44.08
C SER A 390 -12.09 -9.23 -42.59
N VAL A 391 -13.25 -8.75 -42.11
CA VAL A 391 -13.81 -8.94 -40.75
C VAL A 391 -14.03 -10.43 -40.41
N LEU A 392 -14.13 -11.31 -41.41
CA LEU A 392 -14.15 -12.76 -41.21
C LEU A 392 -12.75 -13.33 -40.88
N GLY A 393 -11.68 -12.60 -41.20
CA GLY A 393 -10.29 -12.95 -40.87
C GLY A 393 -9.95 -12.80 -39.39
N LEU A 394 -10.71 -12.00 -38.64
CA LEU A 394 -10.64 -11.96 -37.16
C LEU A 394 -11.15 -13.26 -36.53
N LEU A 395 -12.09 -13.95 -37.19
CA LEU A 395 -12.62 -15.24 -36.75
C LEU A 395 -11.87 -16.44 -37.38
N GLN A 396 -11.26 -16.30 -38.55
CA GLN A 396 -10.44 -17.35 -39.19
C GLN A 396 -8.97 -17.36 -38.78
N GLY A 397 -8.44 -16.28 -38.19
CA GLY A 397 -7.13 -16.30 -37.51
C GLY A 397 -7.08 -17.29 -36.34
N TRP A 398 -8.25 -17.69 -35.83
CA TRP A 398 -8.43 -18.74 -34.83
C TRP A 398 -8.40 -20.16 -35.41
N LEU A 399 -8.46 -20.35 -36.73
CA LEU A 399 -8.63 -21.68 -37.35
C LEU A 399 -7.38 -22.22 -38.07
N ASN A 400 -6.31 -21.44 -38.21
CA ASN A 400 -4.94 -21.94 -38.45
C ASN A 400 -3.90 -20.79 -38.49
N PRO A 401 -3.43 -20.29 -37.34
CA PRO A 401 -2.21 -19.52 -37.32
C PRO A 401 -1.04 -20.52 -37.24
N GLN A 402 -0.11 -20.49 -38.20
CA GLN A 402 1.15 -21.22 -38.07
C GLN A 402 1.99 -20.74 -36.86
N PHE A 403 1.57 -19.67 -36.18
CA PHE A 403 2.29 -19.00 -35.13
C PHE A 403 1.35 -18.04 -34.37
N THR A 404 1.35 -18.04 -33.03
CA THR A 404 0.73 -16.99 -32.21
C THR A 404 1.74 -16.31 -31.29
N LEU A 405 1.66 -14.99 -31.17
CA LEU A 405 2.44 -14.20 -30.21
C LEU A 405 1.51 -13.86 -29.04
N GLU A 406 1.80 -14.41 -27.88
CA GLU A 406 0.95 -14.28 -26.68
C GLU A 406 1.69 -13.56 -25.56
N ASN A 407 0.93 -12.82 -24.74
CA ASN A 407 1.45 -12.23 -23.51
C ASN A 407 1.22 -13.19 -22.33
N VAL A 408 2.28 -13.53 -21.59
CA VAL A 408 2.21 -14.54 -20.52
C VAL A 408 1.24 -14.17 -19.40
N ALA A 409 1.11 -12.87 -19.07
CA ALA A 409 0.15 -12.40 -18.07
C ALA A 409 -1.31 -12.54 -18.56
N MET A 410 -1.53 -12.48 -19.87
CA MET A 410 -2.85 -12.62 -20.49
C MET A 410 -3.28 -14.07 -20.70
N LEU A 411 -2.35 -15.03 -20.61
CA LEU A 411 -2.64 -16.46 -20.66
C LEU A 411 -3.39 -16.93 -19.38
N HIS A 412 -3.34 -16.15 -18.30
CA HIS A 412 -4.09 -16.41 -17.07
C HIS A 412 -5.55 -15.94 -17.14
N HIS A 413 -6.32 -16.36 -18.15
CA HIS A 413 -7.78 -16.22 -18.13
C HIS A 413 -8.47 -17.28 -19.00
N ALA A 414 -8.81 -18.41 -18.40
CA ALA A 414 -9.91 -19.26 -18.86
C ALA A 414 -10.98 -19.37 -17.75
N ALA A 415 -11.44 -18.22 -17.24
CA ALA A 415 -12.70 -18.17 -16.48
C ALA A 415 -13.92 -18.41 -17.40
N ASP A 416 -13.74 -18.26 -18.71
CA ASP A 416 -14.81 -18.34 -19.72
C ASP A 416 -14.85 -19.68 -20.49
N GLY A 417 -14.12 -20.71 -20.04
CA GLY A 417 -14.19 -22.06 -20.63
C GLY A 417 -13.57 -22.22 -22.02
N THR A 418 -12.85 -21.21 -22.53
CA THR A 418 -12.01 -21.33 -23.73
C THR A 418 -10.73 -22.10 -23.40
N PRO A 419 -10.40 -23.18 -24.12
CA PRO A 419 -9.16 -23.92 -23.90
C PRO A 419 -7.97 -23.04 -24.23
N SER A 420 -6.97 -23.02 -23.34
CA SER A 420 -5.71 -22.33 -23.61
C SER A 420 -5.03 -22.91 -24.85
N PRO A 421 -4.39 -22.09 -25.71
CA PRO A 421 -3.61 -22.57 -26.83
C PRO A 421 -2.31 -23.29 -26.41
N MET A 422 -1.94 -23.24 -25.13
CA MET A 422 -0.70 -23.79 -24.59
C MET A 422 -0.93 -25.01 -23.70
N ALA A 423 0.00 -25.96 -23.72
CA ALA A 423 -0.03 -27.11 -22.82
C ALA A 423 0.13 -26.67 -21.36
N ILE A 424 -0.62 -27.31 -20.45
CA ILE A 424 -0.63 -26.99 -19.00
C ILE A 424 0.79 -27.03 -18.40
N ASP A 425 1.62 -27.98 -18.82
CA ASP A 425 3.01 -28.08 -18.35
C ASP A 425 3.85 -26.85 -18.71
N ASN A 426 3.62 -26.28 -19.90
CA ASN A 426 4.30 -25.06 -20.33
C ASN A 426 3.79 -23.83 -19.56
N GLU A 427 2.48 -23.75 -19.29
CA GLU A 427 1.89 -22.68 -18.47
C GLU A 427 2.45 -22.65 -17.06
N VAL A 428 2.49 -23.80 -16.40
CA VAL A 428 3.01 -23.91 -15.04
C VAL A 428 4.49 -23.54 -14.99
N ALA A 429 5.27 -23.98 -15.99
CA ALA A 429 6.68 -23.63 -16.10
C ALA A 429 6.91 -22.13 -16.28
N LEU A 430 6.16 -21.46 -17.16
CA LEU A 430 6.28 -20.02 -17.38
C LEU A 430 5.77 -19.20 -16.18
N ALA A 431 4.67 -19.62 -15.55
CA ALA A 431 4.17 -19.01 -14.33
C ALA A 431 5.21 -19.08 -13.20
N LEU A 432 5.85 -20.25 -13.01
CA LEU A 432 6.94 -20.41 -12.05
C LEU A 432 8.11 -19.46 -12.39
N LEU A 433 8.52 -19.42 -13.66
CA LEU A 433 9.62 -18.56 -14.11
C LEU A 433 9.33 -17.06 -13.87
N ASN A 434 8.06 -16.66 -13.92
CA ASN A 434 7.60 -15.29 -13.65
C ASN A 434 7.37 -14.98 -12.16
N GLY A 435 7.59 -15.93 -11.26
CA GLY A 435 7.50 -15.70 -9.82
C GLY A 435 6.12 -15.98 -9.21
N VAL A 436 5.23 -16.66 -9.93
CA VAL A 436 3.93 -17.07 -9.38
C VAL A 436 4.13 -18.12 -8.29
N THR A 437 3.56 -17.88 -7.11
CA THR A 437 3.66 -18.81 -5.96
C THR A 437 2.37 -19.58 -5.68
N ARG A 438 1.25 -19.22 -6.32
CA ARG A 438 -0.06 -19.87 -6.13
C ARG A 438 -0.48 -20.64 -7.37
N PHE A 439 -0.85 -21.89 -7.15
CA PHE A 439 -1.21 -22.84 -8.20
C PHE A 439 -2.50 -23.55 -7.81
N ASP A 440 -3.47 -23.55 -8.71
CA ASP A 440 -4.77 -24.18 -8.47
C ASP A 440 -4.65 -25.72 -8.43
N ALA A 441 -5.73 -26.41 -8.06
CA ALA A 441 -5.71 -27.87 -7.95
C ALA A 441 -5.45 -28.58 -9.30
N THR A 442 -5.76 -27.93 -10.43
CA THR A 442 -5.61 -28.52 -11.77
C THR A 442 -4.16 -28.51 -12.25
N THR A 443 -3.38 -27.51 -11.84
CA THR A 443 -1.96 -27.36 -12.18
C THR A 443 -0.99 -28.07 -11.22
N GLN A 444 -1.47 -28.56 -10.07
CA GLN A 444 -0.64 -29.27 -9.08
C GLN A 444 0.15 -30.48 -9.63
N PRO A 445 -0.38 -31.35 -10.51
CA PRO A 445 0.38 -32.48 -11.05
C PRO A 445 1.59 -32.01 -11.87
N SER A 446 1.38 -31.03 -12.76
CA SER A 446 2.43 -30.43 -13.58
C SER A 446 3.46 -29.70 -12.72
N LEU A 447 3.02 -29.00 -11.68
CA LEU A 447 3.91 -28.36 -10.72
C LEU A 447 4.81 -29.39 -10.01
N LYS A 448 4.25 -30.52 -9.54
CA LYS A 448 5.04 -31.58 -8.91
C LYS A 448 6.05 -32.21 -9.87
N ALA A 449 5.67 -32.40 -11.13
CA ALA A 449 6.59 -32.91 -12.15
C ALA A 449 7.77 -31.95 -12.39
N LEU A 450 7.50 -30.64 -12.40
CA LEU A 450 8.52 -29.59 -12.53
C LEU A 450 9.50 -29.57 -11.34
N LEU A 451 9.02 -29.92 -10.15
CA LEU A 451 9.76 -29.96 -8.88
C LEU A 451 10.34 -31.35 -8.55
N ALA A 452 10.38 -32.27 -9.51
CA ALA A 452 10.72 -33.67 -9.24
C ALA A 452 12.17 -33.91 -8.73
N LYS A 453 13.07 -32.94 -8.83
CA LYS A 453 14.46 -33.06 -8.38
C LYS A 453 14.65 -32.44 -6.98
N PRO A 454 15.44 -33.06 -6.09
CA PRO A 454 15.55 -32.63 -4.68
C PRO A 454 16.10 -31.21 -4.50
N LEU A 455 17.02 -30.77 -5.36
CA LEU A 455 17.68 -29.46 -5.25
C LEU A 455 16.85 -28.29 -5.84
N ALA A 456 15.67 -28.57 -6.40
CA ALA A 456 14.81 -27.55 -7.02
C ALA A 456 14.37 -26.44 -6.04
N ARG A 457 14.16 -26.79 -4.75
CA ARG A 457 13.63 -25.84 -3.76
C ARG A 457 14.52 -24.61 -3.57
N VAL A 458 15.83 -24.81 -3.40
CA VAL A 458 16.77 -23.70 -3.13
C VAL A 458 16.83 -22.76 -4.33
N ALA A 459 16.87 -23.33 -5.54
CA ALA A 459 16.87 -22.58 -6.78
C ALA A 459 15.58 -21.75 -6.95
N ILE A 460 14.44 -22.32 -6.57
CA ILE A 460 13.14 -21.65 -6.68
C ILE A 460 12.99 -20.55 -5.63
N SER A 461 13.40 -20.78 -4.38
CA SER A 461 13.37 -19.72 -3.35
C SER A 461 14.16 -18.50 -3.83
N ASN A 462 15.36 -18.72 -4.37
CA ASN A 462 16.19 -17.65 -4.92
C ASN A 462 15.53 -16.94 -6.12
N LEU A 463 14.83 -17.69 -6.97
CA LEU A 463 14.05 -17.13 -8.09
C LEU A 463 12.89 -16.27 -7.58
N ILE A 464 12.12 -16.72 -6.59
CA ILE A 464 10.99 -15.96 -6.04
C ILE A 464 11.47 -14.67 -5.35
N ASP A 465 12.59 -14.74 -4.62
CA ASP A 465 13.22 -13.56 -4.03
C ASP A 465 13.73 -12.58 -5.10
N ALA A 466 14.30 -13.10 -6.19
CA ALA A 466 14.71 -12.30 -7.35
C ALA A 466 13.53 -11.59 -8.02
N ARG A 467 12.35 -12.21 -8.02
CA ARG A 467 11.10 -11.64 -8.56
C ARG A 467 10.45 -10.62 -7.62
N GLY A 468 11.01 -10.37 -6.43
CA GLY A 468 10.41 -9.51 -5.42
C GLY A 468 9.18 -10.12 -4.76
N GLU A 469 8.96 -11.43 -4.96
CA GLU A 469 7.79 -12.18 -4.50
C GLU A 469 8.09 -13.03 -3.26
N GLY A 470 9.24 -12.83 -2.60
CA GLY A 470 9.65 -13.55 -1.39
C GLY A 470 8.59 -13.54 -0.28
N ARG A 471 7.88 -12.41 -0.10
CA ARG A 471 6.74 -12.30 0.84
C ARG A 471 5.57 -13.23 0.53
N ASN A 472 5.44 -13.63 -0.74
CA ASN A 472 4.40 -14.51 -1.25
C ASN A 472 4.85 -15.99 -1.29
N TRP A 473 6.09 -16.30 -0.92
CA TRP A 473 6.60 -17.66 -0.77
C TRP A 473 5.99 -18.39 0.42
N ILE A 474 5.94 -17.72 1.58
CA ILE A 474 5.51 -18.32 2.85
C ILE A 474 4.01 -18.71 2.76
N GLU A 475 3.71 -19.97 3.09
CA GLU A 475 2.39 -20.63 3.01
C GLU A 475 1.79 -20.76 1.60
N SER A 476 2.60 -20.56 0.57
CA SER A 476 2.18 -20.70 -0.82
C SER A 476 1.98 -22.15 -1.24
N ASP A 477 1.28 -22.36 -2.36
CA ASP A 477 1.11 -23.71 -2.93
C ASP A 477 2.44 -24.26 -3.43
N LEU A 478 3.31 -23.36 -3.93
CA LEU A 478 4.67 -23.68 -4.35
C LEU A 478 5.57 -24.12 -3.17
N GLU A 479 5.50 -23.44 -2.03
CA GLU A 479 6.25 -23.84 -0.82
C GLU A 479 5.76 -25.18 -0.29
N LYS A 480 4.44 -25.41 -0.26
CA LYS A 480 3.85 -26.70 0.13
C LYS A 480 4.31 -27.83 -0.80
N ALA A 481 4.30 -27.59 -2.11
CA ALA A 481 4.78 -28.56 -3.10
C ALA A 481 6.26 -28.90 -2.89
N CYS A 482 7.11 -27.89 -2.63
CA CYS A 482 8.53 -28.11 -2.32
C CYS A 482 8.73 -28.90 -1.01
N LYS A 483 7.98 -28.59 0.06
CA LYS A 483 8.06 -29.30 1.35
C LYS A 483 7.59 -30.75 1.26
N LEU A 484 6.56 -31.02 0.46
CA LEU A 484 6.03 -32.38 0.26
C LEU A 484 7.04 -33.31 -0.42
N MET A 485 7.87 -32.78 -1.33
CA MET A 485 8.89 -33.57 -2.03
C MET A 485 10.06 -33.95 -1.11
N GLU A 486 10.51 -33.05 -0.23
CA GLU A 486 11.55 -33.35 0.77
C GLU A 486 11.15 -34.49 1.73
N LEU A 487 9.87 -34.57 2.09
CA LEU A 487 9.35 -35.63 2.96
C LEU A 487 9.28 -36.99 2.26
N VAL A 488 9.14 -37.02 0.93
CA VAL A 488 9.13 -38.26 0.13
C VAL A 488 10.55 -38.79 -0.07
N ASP A 489 11.55 -37.92 -0.18
CA ASP A 489 12.96 -38.31 -0.29
C ASP A 489 13.49 -38.92 1.02
N VAL A 490 13.15 -38.33 2.18
CA VAL A 490 13.53 -38.87 3.51
C VAL A 490 12.87 -40.22 3.82
N ALA A 491 11.77 -40.56 3.16
CA ALA A 491 11.08 -41.85 3.35
C ALA A 491 11.57 -42.96 2.40
N ASN A 492 12.35 -42.62 1.37
CA ASN A 492 12.88 -43.54 0.37
C ASN A 492 14.40 -43.76 0.46
N GLU A 493 15.09 -43.06 1.37
CA GLU A 493 16.42 -43.43 1.91
C GLU A 493 16.27 -44.30 3.15
#